data_AF-A0A961UT81-F1
#
_entry.id   AF-A0A961UT81-F1
#
_cell.length_a   1.000
_cell.length_b   1.000
_cell.length_c   1.000
_cell.angle_alpha   90.00
_cell.angle_beta   90.00
_cell.angle_gamma   90.00
#
_symmetry.space_group_name_H-M   'P 1'
#
loop_
_entity.id
_entity.type
_entity.pdbx_description
1 polymer ?
#
loop_
_entity_poly.entity_id
_entity_poly.type
_entity_poly.pdbx_seq_one_letter_code
_entity_poly.pdbx_strand_id
1 'polypeptide(L)' 'MIIKILGSGAGGGFPQWNCNGTHSAAVRAGKSGYRPRTQSSLAVSSDGRNWVLLNASPDLRQQIADNPELHP' A
#
# COMPACT_ATOMS: atom_id res chain seq x y z
N MET A 1 2.35 -21.00 -0.62
CA MET A 1 2.92 -19.70 -0.18
C MET A 1 2.17 -18.60 -0.91
N ILE A 2 1.52 -17.71 -0.16
CA ILE A 2 0.75 -16.57 -0.65
C ILE A 2 1.52 -15.31 -0.29
N ILE A 3 1.70 -14.40 -1.26
CA ILE A 3 2.30 -13.09 -1.05
C ILE A 3 1.27 -12.04 -1.43
N LYS A 4 1.03 -11.10 -0.53
CA LYS A 4 0.09 -10.00 -0.72
C LYS A 4 0.83 -8.67 -0.60
N ILE A 5 0.69 -7.85 -1.64
CA ILE A 5 1.25 -6.50 -1.67
C ILE A 5 0.24 -5.58 -1.00
N LEU A 6 0.59 -5.08 0.19
CA LEU A 6 -0.25 -4.13 0.93
C LEU A 6 0.02 -2.68 0.49
N GLY A 7 1.28 -2.39 0.17
CA GLY A 7 1.69 -1.12 -0.38
C GLY A 7 2.94 -1.26 -1.24
N SER A 8 3.08 -0.35 -2.19
CA SER A 8 4.12 -0.38 -3.23
C SER A 8 4.72 0.99 -3.53
N GLY A 9 4.33 2.03 -2.80
CA GLY A 9 5.03 3.31 -2.79
C GLY A 9 6.29 3.25 -1.92
N ALA A 10 7.30 4.05 -2.25
CA ALA A 10 8.41 4.31 -1.32
C ALA A 10 7.93 5.17 -0.13
N GLY A 11 8.86 5.66 0.70
CA GLY A 11 8.54 6.58 1.78
C GLY A 11 7.72 7.77 1.30
N GLY A 12 6.65 8.09 2.03
CA GLY A 12 5.69 9.15 1.66
C GLY A 12 4.53 8.71 0.76
N GLY A 13 4.58 7.50 0.19
CA GLY A 13 3.52 6.96 -0.66
C GLY A 13 3.44 7.63 -2.03
N PHE A 14 2.32 7.41 -2.73
CA PHE A 14 2.07 8.03 -4.02
C PHE A 14 0.59 8.39 -4.14
N PRO A 15 0.20 9.67 -4.27
CA PRO A 15 1.07 10.84 -4.26
C PRO A 15 1.59 11.14 -2.85
N GLN A 16 2.85 11.54 -2.71
CA GLN A 16 3.36 12.03 -1.43
C GLN A 16 2.66 13.34 -1.05
N TRP A 17 2.30 13.48 0.23
CA TRP A 17 1.42 14.55 0.73
C TRP A 17 1.85 15.97 0.32
N ASN A 18 3.15 16.27 0.38
CA ASN A 18 3.74 17.58 0.07
C ASN A 18 4.46 17.65 -1.30
N CYS A 19 4.33 16.65 -2.17
CA CYS A 19 5.03 16.63 -3.46
C CYS A 19 4.08 16.97 -4.62
N ASN A 20 4.31 18.04 -5.38
CA ASN A 20 3.50 18.36 -6.56
C ASN A 20 4.25 18.22 -7.90
N GLY A 21 5.29 17.38 -7.95
CA GLY A 21 5.93 17.01 -9.21
C GLY A 21 4.97 16.31 -10.18
N THR A 22 5.38 16.17 -11.44
CA THR A 22 4.54 15.70 -12.57
C THR A 22 3.66 14.50 -12.23
N HIS A 23 4.22 13.46 -11.63
CA HIS A 23 3.47 12.23 -11.33
C HIS A 23 2.50 12.37 -10.16
N SER A 24 2.90 13.05 -9.07
CA SER A 24 1.98 13.29 -7.93
C SER A 24 0.83 14.21 -8.34
N ALA A 25 1.11 15.25 -9.13
CA ALA A 25 0.09 16.11 -9.70
C ALA A 25 -0.85 15.33 -10.64
N ALA A 26 -0.33 14.37 -11.44
CA ALA A 26 -1.14 13.52 -12.29
C ALA A 26 -2.11 12.61 -11.51
N VAL A 27 -1.68 12.05 -10.36
CA VAL A 27 -2.58 11.28 -9.48
C VAL A 27 -3.67 12.18 -8.91
N ARG A 28 -3.32 13.37 -8.39
CA ARG A 28 -4.31 14.33 -7.86
C ARG A 28 -5.32 14.76 -8.92
N ALA A 29 -4.87 14.93 -10.16
CA ALA A 29 -5.72 15.29 -11.30
C ALA A 29 -6.51 14.10 -11.88
N GLY A 30 -6.38 12.89 -11.32
CA GLY A 30 -7.10 11.70 -11.80
C GLY A 30 -6.70 11.25 -13.21
N LYS A 31 -5.47 11.55 -13.66
CA LYS A 31 -5.01 11.15 -15.00
C LYS A 31 -4.94 9.63 -15.12
N SER A 32 -5.36 9.11 -16.27
CA SER A 32 -5.25 7.68 -16.58
C SER A 32 -3.79 7.20 -16.53
N GLY A 33 -3.58 5.96 -16.09
CA GLY A 33 -2.25 5.37 -15.91
C GLY A 33 -1.57 5.69 -14.56
N TYR A 34 -2.12 6.62 -13.78
CA TYR A 34 -1.62 6.98 -12.46
C TYR A 34 -2.57 6.47 -11.36
N ARG A 35 -2.05 5.64 -10.44
CA ARG A 35 -2.84 5.06 -9.34
C ARG A 35 -2.20 5.39 -7.99
N PRO A 36 -2.99 5.78 -6.97
CA PRO A 36 -2.48 5.93 -5.62
C PRO A 36 -1.85 4.65 -5.09
N ARG A 37 -0.83 4.77 -4.24
CA ARG A 37 -0.16 3.66 -3.56
C ARG A 37 0.20 4.07 -2.13
N THR A 38 -0.13 3.21 -1.18
CA THR A 38 0.39 3.25 0.19
C THR A 38 1.87 2.83 0.22
N GLN A 39 2.56 3.11 1.31
CA GLN A 39 3.97 2.82 1.52
C GLN A 39 4.27 1.32 1.57
N SER A 40 5.49 0.94 1.15
CA SER A 40 5.94 -0.43 0.96
C SER A 40 5.68 -1.33 2.18
N SER A 41 4.88 -2.36 1.97
CA SER A 41 4.58 -3.40 2.96
C SER A 41 4.03 -4.64 2.26
N LEU A 42 4.35 -5.83 2.78
CA LEU A 42 3.84 -7.11 2.30
C LEU A 42 3.24 -7.91 3.45
N ALA A 43 2.27 -8.76 3.14
CA ALA A 43 1.85 -9.86 4.01
C ALA A 43 2.14 -11.20 3.32
N VAL A 44 2.69 -12.17 4.04
CA VAL A 44 3.00 -13.50 3.53
C VAL A 44 2.33 -14.56 4.39
N SER A 45 1.77 -15.59 3.76
CA SER A 45 1.12 -16.70 4.46
C SER A 45 1.45 -18.04 3.81
N SER A 46 1.56 -19.09 4.63
CA SER A 46 1.65 -20.47 4.17
C SER A 46 0.28 -21.11 3.93
N ASP A 47 -0.75 -20.65 4.65
CA ASP A 47 -2.06 -21.30 4.77
C ASP A 47 -3.27 -20.39 4.44
N GLY A 48 -3.03 -19.10 4.17
CA GLY A 48 -4.07 -18.10 3.91
C GLY A 48 -4.85 -17.63 5.14
N ARG A 49 -4.46 -18.07 6.35
CA ARG A 49 -5.12 -17.72 7.61
C ARG A 49 -4.17 -16.99 8.56
N ASN A 50 -2.96 -17.49 8.71
CA ASN A 50 -1.92 -16.90 9.53
C ASN A 50 -0.98 -16.09 8.64
N TRP A 51 -0.79 -14.83 8.98
CA TRP A 51 -0.03 -13.89 8.16
C TRP A 51 1.17 -13.32 8.92
N VAL A 52 2.31 -13.25 8.22
CA VAL A 52 3.49 -12.51 8.65
C VAL A 52 3.54 -11.19 7.90
N LEU A 53 3.61 -10.08 8.63
CA LEU A 53 3.76 -8.74 8.07
C LEU A 53 5.24 -8.43 7.86
N LEU A 54 5.61 -7.96 6.67
CA LEU A 54 6.93 -7.46 6.34
C LEU A 54 6.84 -5.94 6.18
N ASN A 55 7.46 -5.22 7.11
CA ASN A 55 7.37 -3.77 7.32
C ASN A 55 5.97 -3.30 7.74
N ALA A 56 5.89 -2.68 8.92
CA ALA A 56 4.70 -1.97 9.38
C ALA A 56 4.76 -0.51 8.90
N SER A 57 4.19 -0.25 7.73
CA SER A 57 4.20 1.10 7.15
C SER A 57 3.30 2.07 7.93
N PRO A 58 3.48 3.40 7.80
CA PRO A 58 2.55 4.38 8.37
C PRO A 58 1.10 4.23 7.89
N ASP A 59 0.90 3.60 6.73
CA ASP A 59 -0.41 3.35 6.14
C ASP A 59 -1.05 2.03 6.63
N LEU A 60 -0.43 1.32 7.58
CA LEU A 60 -0.82 -0.03 7.99
C LEU A 60 -2.30 -0.14 8.37
N ARG A 61 -2.86 0.87 9.04
CA ARG A 61 -4.30 0.90 9.37
C ARG A 61 -5.17 0.74 8.12
N GLN A 62 -4.90 1.52 7.08
CA GLN A 62 -5.65 1.47 5.83
C GLN A 62 -5.37 0.16 5.09
N GLN A 63 -4.10 -0.27 5.07
CA GLN A 63 -3.70 -1.53 4.45
C GLN A 63 -4.40 -2.76 5.05
N ILE A 64 -4.58 -2.82 6.37
CA ILE A 64 -5.35 -3.89 7.03
C ILE A 64 -6.83 -3.75 6.67
N ALA A 65 -7.41 -2.55 6.79
CA ALA A 65 -8.83 -2.31 6.52
C ALA A 65 -9.24 -2.70 5.08
N ASP A 66 -8.33 -2.53 4.10
CA ASP A 66 -8.56 -2.89 2.69
C ASP A 66 -8.33 -4.37 2.39
N ASN A 67 -7.83 -5.16 3.35
CA ASN A 67 -7.51 -6.57 3.19
C ASN A 67 -8.13 -7.42 4.32
N PRO A 68 -9.43 -7.78 4.21
CA PRO A 68 -10.20 -8.40 5.28
C PRO A 68 -9.63 -9.70 5.85
N GLU A 69 -8.88 -10.47 5.06
CA GLU A 69 -8.20 -11.68 5.52
C GLU A 69 -7.04 -11.44 6.51
N LEU A 70 -6.64 -10.18 6.72
CA LEU A 70 -5.68 -9.77 7.75
C LEU A 70 -6.37 -9.28 9.04
N HIS A 71 -7.71 -9.25 9.06
CA HIS A 71 -8.44 -8.88 10.27
C HIS A 71 -8.30 -9.98 11.34
N PRO A 72 -8.34 -9.63 12.64
CA PRO A 72 -8.37 -10.59 13.74
C PRO A 72 -9.56 -11.56 13.67
#